data_AF-A0A365TKY0-F1
#
_entry.id   AF-A0A365TKY0-F1
#
_cell.length_a   1.000
_cell.length_b   1.000
_cell.length_c   1.000
_cell.angle_alpha   90.00
_cell.angle_beta   90.00
_cell.angle_gamma   90.00
#
_symmetry.space_group_name_H-M   'P 1'
#
loop_
_entity.id
_entity.type
_entity.pdbx_description
1 polymer ?
#
loop_
_entity_poly.entity_id
_entity_poly.type
_entity_poly.pdbx_seq_one_letter_code
_entity_poly.pdbx_strand_id
1 'polypeptide(L)'
;MHEAHRDDDELLVESTNQRRSRRTVDREVLAHEAELMVGALTADIDAIMGEYTRQLLDIVERIREAQPRTHGAVLLDVSRCGYGCLGCPHPVWRKWVNRQQHSRHSPSTWHAVRIQRPGVAARAKSVPQEARELIAEALVLIERRARFIDHLKRINKAIGTARHYRPELGQHGGKENS
;
A
#
# COMPACT_ATOMS: atom_id res chain seq x y z
N MET A 1 71.08 -0.76 37.67
CA MET A 1 70.38 -0.08 36.55
C MET A 1 69.85 -1.18 35.64
N HIS A 2 68.67 -1.68 35.98
CA HIS A 2 67.38 -1.45 35.29
C HIS A 2 67.20 -2.42 34.09
N GLU A 3 66.52 -3.53 34.39
CA GLU A 3 65.88 -4.45 33.46
C GLU A 3 64.64 -3.76 32.87
N ALA A 4 64.56 -3.66 31.54
CA ALA A 4 63.39 -3.16 30.83
C ALA A 4 63.33 -3.83 29.46
N HIS A 5 62.71 -5.01 29.34
CA HIS A 5 62.43 -5.65 28.05
C HIS A 5 61.35 -6.75 28.13
N ARG A 6 60.25 -6.53 28.89
CA ARG A 6 59.13 -7.49 28.91
C ARG A 6 57.74 -6.93 28.63
N ASP A 7 57.55 -5.61 28.59
CA ASP A 7 56.20 -5.03 28.55
C ASP A 7 55.69 -4.68 27.14
N ASP A 8 56.56 -4.66 26.12
CA ASP A 8 56.16 -4.27 24.76
C ASP A 8 55.53 -5.42 23.93
N ASP A 9 55.79 -6.68 24.30
CA ASP A 9 55.25 -7.84 23.58
C ASP A 9 53.79 -8.17 23.99
N GLU A 10 53.40 -7.91 25.25
CA GLU A 10 52.01 -8.14 25.70
C GLU A 10 51.01 -7.14 25.10
N LEU A 11 51.43 -5.88 24.91
CA LEU A 11 50.60 -4.82 24.30
C LEU A 11 50.31 -5.06 22.80
N LEU A 12 51.20 -5.76 22.09
CA LEU A 12 51.01 -6.15 20.69
C LEU A 12 50.07 -7.35 20.55
N VAL A 13 50.02 -8.24 21.53
CA VAL A 13 49.10 -9.41 21.54
C VAL A 13 47.67 -8.97 21.86
N GLU A 14 47.46 -8.02 22.78
CA GLU A 14 46.13 -7.47 23.06
C GLU A 14 45.55 -6.66 21.90
N SER A 15 46.38 -5.87 21.22
CA SER A 15 45.96 -5.06 20.06
C SER A 15 45.68 -5.91 18.80
N THR A 16 46.36 -7.05 18.65
CA THR A 16 46.07 -8.02 17.57
C THR A 16 44.84 -8.88 17.87
N ASN A 17 44.55 -9.19 19.14
CA ASN A 17 43.30 -9.84 19.56
C ASN A 17 42.08 -8.90 19.47
N GLN A 18 42.23 -7.61 19.77
CA GLN A 18 41.17 -6.61 19.54
C GLN A 18 40.84 -6.43 18.05
N ARG A 19 41.83 -6.51 17.16
CA ARG A 19 41.63 -6.43 15.70
C ARG A 19 41.04 -7.70 15.09
N ARG A 20 41.05 -8.84 15.80
CA ARG A 20 40.50 -10.13 15.34
C ARG A 20 39.12 -10.48 15.89
N SER A 21 38.51 -9.64 16.71
CA SER A 21 37.08 -9.75 17.00
C SER A 21 36.26 -9.20 15.82
N ARG A 22 36.40 -9.83 14.66
CA ARG A 22 35.30 -9.89 13.70
C ARG A 22 34.22 -10.66 14.45
N ARG A 23 33.26 -9.95 15.05
CA ARG A 23 31.98 -10.53 15.47
C ARG A 23 31.49 -11.36 14.29
N THR A 24 31.64 -12.67 14.38
CA THR A 24 30.96 -13.61 13.52
C THR A 24 29.51 -13.44 13.87
N VAL A 25 28.82 -12.58 13.11
CA VAL A 25 27.39 -12.40 13.31
C VAL A 25 26.75 -13.74 13.00
N ASP A 26 26.12 -14.31 14.01
CA ASP A 26 25.50 -15.61 13.89
C ASP A 26 24.40 -15.51 12.83
N ARG A 27 24.56 -16.30 11.77
CA ARG A 27 23.65 -16.28 10.62
C ARG A 27 22.25 -16.73 11.02
N GLU A 28 22.14 -17.61 12.01
CA GLU A 28 20.85 -18.10 12.52
C GLU A 28 20.13 -17.01 13.31
N VAL A 29 20.86 -16.27 14.15
CA VAL A 29 20.31 -15.10 14.87
C VAL A 29 19.84 -14.03 13.90
N LEU A 30 20.63 -13.69 12.88
CA LEU A 30 20.23 -12.73 11.85
C LEU A 30 19.00 -13.18 11.05
N ALA A 31 18.91 -14.47 10.72
CA ALA A 31 17.77 -15.01 10.00
C ALA A 31 16.49 -14.90 10.83
N HIS A 32 16.56 -15.25 12.12
CA HIS A 32 15.42 -15.14 13.04
C HIS A 32 14.99 -13.69 13.25
N GLU A 33 15.94 -12.77 13.47
CA GLU A 33 15.64 -11.34 13.59
C GLU A 33 14.99 -10.79 12.30
N ALA A 34 15.48 -11.20 11.13
CA ALA A 34 14.90 -10.80 9.85
C ALA A 34 13.47 -11.33 9.67
N GLU A 35 13.19 -12.58 10.06
CA GLU A 35 11.84 -13.15 10.04
C GLU A 35 10.88 -12.36 10.92
N LEU A 36 11.29 -12.00 12.14
CA LEU A 36 10.48 -11.18 13.05
C LEU A 36 10.20 -9.79 12.47
N MET A 37 11.22 -9.14 11.88
CA MET A 37 11.07 -7.84 11.24
C MET A 37 10.13 -7.89 10.03
N VAL A 38 10.23 -8.93 9.20
CA VAL A 38 9.33 -9.13 8.04
C VAL A 38 7.90 -9.39 8.50
N GLY A 39 7.72 -10.18 9.56
CA GLY A 39 6.41 -10.43 10.17
C GLY A 39 5.77 -9.14 10.67
N ALA A 40 6.50 -8.33 11.44
CA ALA A 40 6.03 -7.04 11.93
C ALA A 40 5.66 -6.08 10.80
N LEU A 41 6.53 -5.95 9.80
CA LEU A 41 6.28 -5.10 8.63
C LEU A 41 5.04 -5.55 7.84
N THR A 42 4.84 -6.85 7.69
CA THR A 42 3.66 -7.41 7.01
C THR A 42 2.39 -7.04 7.77
N ALA A 43 2.38 -7.20 9.09
CA ALA A 43 1.25 -6.82 9.93
C ALA A 43 0.93 -5.31 9.84
N ASP A 44 1.95 -4.45 9.82
CA ASP A 44 1.77 -3.00 9.66
C ASP A 44 1.17 -2.65 8.29
N ILE A 45 1.65 -3.28 7.22
CA ILE A 45 1.12 -3.08 5.86
C ILE A 45 -0.36 -3.49 5.79
N ASP A 46 -0.69 -4.65 6.35
CA ASP A 46 -2.06 -5.16 6.38
C ASP A 46 -2.98 -4.26 7.20
N ALA A 47 -2.52 -3.75 8.35
CA ALA A 47 -3.26 -2.80 9.16
C ALA A 47 -3.53 -1.49 8.41
N ILE A 48 -2.52 -0.91 7.76
CA ILE A 48 -2.65 0.33 6.99
C ILE A 48 -3.59 0.14 5.78
N MET A 49 -3.45 -0.95 5.03
CA MET A 49 -4.32 -1.26 3.90
C MET A 49 -5.75 -1.58 4.33
N GLY A 50 -5.90 -2.25 5.47
CA GLY A 50 -7.19 -2.50 6.11
C GLY A 50 -7.90 -1.20 6.48
N GLU A 51 -7.17 -0.24 7.06
CA GLU A 51 -7.69 1.09 7.38
C GLU A 51 -8.17 1.83 6.14
N TYR A 52 -7.32 1.92 5.10
CA TYR A 52 -7.71 2.55 3.84
C TYR A 52 -8.95 1.91 3.22
N THR A 53 -9.08 0.58 3.33
CA THR A 53 -10.24 -0.14 2.81
C THR A 53 -11.50 0.17 3.60
N ARG A 54 -11.43 0.19 4.94
CA ARG A 54 -12.55 0.58 5.79
C ARG A 54 -13.03 2.00 5.50
N GLN A 55 -12.10 2.96 5.48
CA GLN A 55 -12.40 4.36 5.17
C GLN A 55 -13.02 4.52 3.78
N LEU A 56 -12.52 3.77 2.78
CA LEU A 56 -13.05 3.83 1.43
C LEU A 56 -14.48 3.28 1.34
N LEU A 57 -14.79 2.21 2.07
CA LEU A 57 -16.13 1.64 2.08
C LEU A 57 -17.12 2.54 2.85
N ASP A 58 -16.69 3.13 3.96
CA ASP A 58 -17.48 4.11 4.72
C ASP A 58 -17.86 5.31 3.85
N ILE A 59 -16.89 5.92 3.16
CA ILE A 59 -17.16 7.08 2.32
C ILE A 59 -18.03 6.76 1.10
N VAL A 60 -17.94 5.54 0.57
CA VAL A 60 -18.84 5.06 -0.51
C VAL A 60 -20.29 5.09 -0.05
N GLU A 61 -20.59 4.53 1.13
CA GLU A 61 -21.96 4.50 1.65
C GLU A 61 -22.44 5.90 2.01
N ARG A 62 -21.59 6.73 2.64
CA ARG A 62 -21.95 8.14 2.93
C ARG A 62 -22.23 8.96 1.68
N ILE A 63 -21.46 8.78 0.60
CA ILE A 63 -21.73 9.44 -0.70
C ILE A 63 -23.07 8.99 -1.28
N ARG A 64 -23.42 7.70 -1.12
CA ARG A 64 -24.69 7.14 -1.58
C ARG A 64 -25.87 7.70 -0.79
N GLU A 65 -25.75 7.81 0.52
CA GLU A 65 -26.79 8.36 1.41
C GLU A 65 -27.01 9.85 1.18
N ALA A 66 -25.92 10.61 1.00
CA ALA A 66 -25.98 12.05 0.78
C ALA A 66 -26.55 12.47 -0.59
N GLN A 67 -26.76 11.53 -1.52
CA GLN A 67 -27.24 11.84 -2.87
C GLN A 67 -28.47 11.02 -3.28
N PRO A 68 -29.62 11.66 -3.54
CA PRO A 68 -30.74 10.98 -4.17
C PRO A 68 -30.38 10.55 -5.60
N ARG A 69 -30.98 9.45 -6.08
CA ARG A 69 -30.83 8.97 -7.47
C ARG A 69 -31.46 9.97 -8.45
N THR A 70 -30.66 10.92 -8.90
CA THR A 70 -31.05 12.04 -9.76
C THR A 70 -30.06 12.22 -10.91
N HIS A 71 -30.47 12.90 -11.99
CA HIS A 71 -29.59 13.11 -13.14
C HIS A 71 -28.40 13.99 -12.71
N GLY A 72 -27.19 13.52 -12.96
CA GLY A 72 -25.96 14.21 -12.59
C GLY A 72 -25.41 13.85 -11.21
N ALA A 73 -26.13 13.08 -10.39
CA ALA A 73 -25.62 12.59 -9.11
C ALA A 73 -24.34 11.78 -9.32
N VAL A 74 -23.31 12.07 -8.53
CA VAL A 74 -21.98 11.46 -8.63
C VAL A 74 -21.87 10.29 -7.67
N LEU A 75 -21.36 9.15 -8.13
CA LEU A 75 -21.27 7.93 -7.36
C LEU A 75 -19.82 7.48 -7.27
N LEU A 76 -19.49 6.88 -6.14
CA LEU A 76 -18.27 6.10 -5.98
C LEU A 76 -18.65 4.63 -5.84
N ASP A 77 -18.31 3.82 -6.83
CA ASP A 77 -18.43 2.36 -6.75
C ASP A 77 -17.06 1.76 -6.40
N VAL A 78 -17.07 0.52 -5.93
CA VAL A 78 -15.87 -0.27 -5.71
C VAL A 78 -15.95 -1.59 -6.46
N SER A 79 -14.85 -1.99 -7.11
CA SER A 79 -14.76 -3.28 -7.80
C SER A 79 -13.62 -4.14 -7.27
N ARG A 80 -13.83 -5.45 -7.20
CA ARG A 80 -12.77 -6.41 -6.86
C ARG A 80 -12.02 -6.83 -8.13
N CYS A 81 -10.70 -6.87 -8.03
CA CYS A 81 -9.80 -7.55 -8.97
C CYS A 81 -9.52 -8.97 -8.45
N GLY A 82 -9.12 -9.88 -9.34
CA GLY A 82 -8.73 -11.24 -8.98
C GLY A 82 -7.45 -11.32 -8.15
N TYR A 83 -6.93 -12.54 -8.02
CA TYR A 83 -5.75 -12.86 -7.22
C TYR A 83 -4.51 -12.01 -7.58
N GLY A 84 -3.70 -11.65 -6.58
CA GLY A 84 -2.42 -10.92 -6.75
C GLY A 84 -2.53 -9.39 -6.82
N CYS A 85 -3.72 -8.84 -6.55
CA CYS A 85 -3.97 -7.41 -6.63
C CYS A 85 -3.71 -6.70 -5.29
N LEU A 86 -2.63 -5.91 -5.21
CA LEU A 86 -2.21 -5.18 -4.00
C LEU A 86 -3.15 -4.03 -3.58
N GLY A 87 -4.13 -3.69 -4.42
CA GLY A 87 -4.92 -2.47 -4.32
C GLY A 87 -6.42 -2.68 -4.29
N CYS A 88 -6.88 -3.89 -3.95
CA CYS A 88 -8.30 -4.22 -3.86
C CYS A 88 -8.95 -3.60 -2.59
N PRO A 89 -10.18 -3.05 -2.63
CA PRO A 89 -11.01 -2.84 -3.81
C PRO A 89 -10.62 -1.57 -4.61
N HIS A 90 -10.98 -1.53 -5.90
CA HIS A 90 -10.70 -0.41 -6.78
C HIS A 90 -11.84 0.60 -6.81
N PRO A 91 -11.59 1.89 -6.52
CA PRO A 91 -12.59 2.93 -6.65
C PRO A 91 -12.90 3.24 -8.12
N VAL A 92 -14.19 3.39 -8.43
CA VAL A 92 -14.70 3.71 -9.76
C VAL A 92 -15.72 4.83 -9.64
N TRP A 93 -15.37 5.99 -10.18
CA TRP A 93 -16.29 7.13 -10.23
C TRP A 93 -17.30 6.98 -11.35
N ARG A 94 -18.58 7.22 -11.04
CA ARG A 94 -19.69 7.23 -12.00
C ARG A 94 -20.59 8.44 -11.78
N LYS A 95 -21.49 8.67 -12.73
CA LYS A 95 -22.62 9.60 -12.58
C LYS A 95 -23.91 8.97 -13.06
N TRP A 96 -25.02 9.26 -12.39
CA TRP A 96 -26.34 8.91 -12.88
C TRP A 96 -26.72 9.77 -14.08
N VAL A 97 -27.17 9.12 -15.14
CA VAL A 97 -27.67 9.75 -16.36
C VAL A 97 -29.03 9.17 -16.66
N ASN A 98 -30.04 10.03 -16.71
CA ASN A 98 -31.32 9.71 -17.35
C ASN A 98 -31.23 10.11 -18.83
N ARG A 99 -31.11 9.13 -19.73
CA ARG A 99 -30.98 9.38 -21.18
C ARG A 99 -32.22 10.00 -21.81
N GLN A 100 -33.36 9.90 -21.14
CA GLN A 100 -34.65 10.31 -21.64
C GLN A 100 -35.26 11.43 -20.81
N GLN A 101 -34.43 12.18 -20.07
CA GLN A 101 -34.87 13.28 -19.19
C GLN A 101 -35.75 14.32 -19.89
N HIS A 102 -35.56 14.51 -21.20
CA HIS A 102 -36.33 15.45 -22.03
C HIS A 102 -37.27 14.76 -23.03
N SER A 103 -37.38 13.42 -22.99
CA SER A 103 -38.32 12.70 -23.86
C SER A 103 -39.73 12.78 -23.29
N ARG A 104 -40.69 13.15 -24.14
CA ARG A 104 -42.13 13.09 -23.82
C ARG A 104 -42.77 11.74 -24.14
N HIS A 105 -42.06 10.88 -24.87
CA HIS A 105 -42.63 9.68 -25.49
C HIS A 105 -41.98 8.38 -25.00
N SER A 106 -41.03 8.45 -24.06
CA SER A 106 -40.27 7.27 -23.62
C SER A 106 -40.03 7.29 -22.11
N PRO A 107 -40.11 6.12 -21.44
CA PRO A 107 -39.98 6.03 -20.00
C PRO A 107 -38.53 6.19 -19.52
N SER A 108 -38.32 7.02 -18.49
CA SER A 108 -37.00 7.33 -17.92
C SER A 108 -36.13 6.08 -17.73
N THR A 109 -35.01 6.02 -18.46
CA THR A 109 -34.02 4.95 -18.34
C THR A 109 -32.76 5.48 -17.68
N TRP A 110 -32.43 4.92 -16.50
CA TRP A 110 -31.34 5.37 -15.64
C TRP A 110 -30.09 4.52 -15.81
N HIS A 111 -28.97 5.17 -16.12
CA HIS A 111 -27.67 4.51 -16.28
C HIS A 111 -26.59 5.19 -15.44
N ALA A 112 -25.71 4.39 -14.83
CA ALA A 112 -24.50 4.88 -14.19
C ALA A 112 -23.36 4.89 -15.22
N VAL A 113 -22.87 6.07 -15.59
CA VAL A 113 -21.80 6.25 -16.58
C VAL A 113 -20.50 6.59 -15.88
N ARG A 114 -19.39 5.91 -16.24
CA ARG A 114 -18.07 6.18 -15.67
C ARG A 114 -17.62 7.62 -15.95
N ILE A 115 -16.98 8.25 -14.97
CA ILE A 115 -16.41 9.60 -15.10
C ILE A 115 -14.94 9.61 -14.68
N GLN A 116 -14.15 10.47 -15.31
CA GLN A 116 -12.72 10.61 -15.02
C GLN A 116 -12.41 11.77 -14.05
N ARG A 117 -13.29 12.78 -14.00
CA ARG A 117 -13.09 14.01 -13.22
C ARG A 117 -14.25 14.21 -12.23
N PRO A 118 -14.37 13.38 -11.17
CA PRO A 118 -15.46 13.46 -10.20
C PRO A 118 -15.53 14.82 -9.51
N GLY A 119 -14.40 15.46 -9.19
CA GLY A 119 -14.38 16.79 -8.59
C GLY A 119 -14.93 17.91 -9.48
N VAL A 120 -14.90 17.74 -10.82
CA VAL A 120 -15.57 18.66 -11.74
C VAL A 120 -17.07 18.36 -11.78
N ALA A 121 -17.44 17.09 -11.85
CA ALA A 121 -18.85 16.68 -11.84
C ALA A 121 -19.57 17.10 -10.54
N ALA A 122 -18.88 17.04 -9.40
CA ALA A 122 -19.39 17.46 -8.10
C ALA A 122 -19.75 18.96 -8.04
N ARG A 123 -19.21 19.80 -8.92
CA ARG A 123 -19.55 21.24 -8.96
C ARG A 123 -20.92 21.53 -9.57
N ALA A 124 -21.61 20.52 -10.10
CA ALA A 124 -22.95 20.70 -10.64
C ALA A 124 -23.93 21.13 -9.53
N LYS A 125 -24.86 22.05 -9.87
CA LYS A 125 -25.87 22.54 -8.93
C LYS A 125 -26.77 21.44 -8.37
N SER A 126 -26.92 20.32 -9.10
CA SER A 126 -27.71 19.16 -8.69
C SER A 126 -27.04 18.32 -7.59
N VAL A 127 -25.76 18.56 -7.28
CA VAL A 127 -25.02 17.82 -6.26
C VAL A 127 -25.12 18.58 -4.91
N PRO A 128 -25.70 17.96 -3.87
CA PRO A 128 -25.78 18.54 -2.51
C PRO A 128 -24.40 18.91 -1.96
N GLN A 129 -24.32 19.93 -1.11
CA GLN A 129 -23.05 20.41 -0.54
C GLN A 129 -22.30 19.30 0.21
N GLU A 130 -23.00 18.56 1.08
CA GLU A 130 -22.46 17.42 1.83
C GLU A 130 -21.82 16.38 0.89
N ALA A 131 -22.50 16.02 -0.20
CA ALA A 131 -21.97 15.11 -1.19
C ALA A 131 -20.68 15.63 -1.86
N ARG A 132 -20.56 16.94 -2.09
CA ARG A 132 -19.33 17.53 -2.65
C ARG A 132 -18.15 17.41 -1.69
N GLU A 133 -18.39 17.63 -0.40
CA GLU A 133 -17.39 17.50 0.65
C GLU A 133 -16.91 16.05 0.76
N LEU A 134 -17.83 15.09 0.78
CA LEU A 134 -17.52 13.66 0.77
C LEU A 134 -16.75 13.25 -0.50
N ILE A 135 -17.12 13.76 -1.68
CA ILE A 135 -16.37 13.50 -2.91
C ILE A 135 -14.94 14.06 -2.82
N ALA A 136 -14.75 15.25 -2.24
CA ALA A 136 -13.43 15.84 -2.04
C ALA A 136 -12.58 15.02 -1.06
N GLU A 137 -13.17 14.58 0.05
CA GLU A 137 -12.53 13.71 1.04
C GLU A 137 -12.13 12.37 0.39
N ALA A 138 -13.03 11.75 -0.37
CA ALA A 138 -12.76 10.51 -1.09
C ALA A 138 -11.62 10.64 -2.11
N LEU A 139 -11.53 11.78 -2.82
CA LEU A 139 -10.42 12.04 -3.74
C LEU A 139 -9.07 12.04 -3.01
N VAL A 140 -8.98 12.71 -1.87
CA VAL A 140 -7.77 12.75 -1.04
C VAL A 140 -7.43 11.35 -0.51
N LEU A 141 -8.41 10.62 -0.01
CA LEU A 141 -8.24 9.25 0.49
C LEU A 141 -7.71 8.31 -0.60
N ILE A 142 -8.34 8.33 -1.78
CA ILE A 142 -7.95 7.51 -2.93
C ILE A 142 -6.52 7.83 -3.38
N GLU A 143 -6.14 9.11 -3.39
CA GLU A 143 -4.79 9.53 -3.73
C GLU A 143 -3.75 9.01 -2.72
N ARG A 144 -4.01 9.18 -1.41
CA ARG A 144 -3.13 8.67 -0.34
C ARG A 144 -2.94 7.17 -0.44
N ARG A 145 -4.04 6.44 -0.61
CA ARG A 145 -4.05 4.99 -0.81
C ARG A 145 -3.26 4.58 -2.05
N ALA A 146 -3.44 5.28 -3.18
CA ALA A 146 -2.71 5.00 -4.42
C ALA A 146 -1.20 5.18 -4.25
N ARG A 147 -0.76 6.26 -3.59
CA ARG A 147 0.66 6.50 -3.29
C ARG A 147 1.25 5.39 -2.43
N PHE A 148 0.52 4.93 -1.41
CA PHE A 148 0.96 3.82 -0.56
C PHE A 148 1.14 2.52 -1.36
N ILE A 149 0.14 2.16 -2.19
CA ILE A 149 0.22 1.00 -3.08
C ILE A 149 1.42 1.10 -4.03
N ASP A 150 1.68 2.28 -4.58
CA ASP A 150 2.81 2.47 -5.49
C ASP A 150 4.17 2.35 -4.79
N HIS A 151 4.27 2.75 -3.51
CA HIS A 151 5.46 2.44 -2.70
C HIS A 151 5.64 0.94 -2.52
N LEU A 152 4.58 0.19 -2.19
CA LEU A 152 4.65 -1.27 -2.07
C LEU A 152 5.09 -1.94 -3.38
N LYS A 153 4.57 -1.48 -4.53
CA LYS A 153 5.00 -1.98 -5.85
C LYS A 153 6.49 -1.75 -6.10
N ARG A 154 7.02 -0.56 -5.74
CA ARG A 154 8.44 -0.24 -5.90
C ARG A 154 9.32 -1.13 -5.01
N ILE A 155 8.91 -1.36 -3.77
CA ILE A 155 9.59 -2.27 -2.84
C ILE A 155 9.61 -3.70 -3.41
N ASN A 156 8.45 -4.22 -3.83
CA ASN A 156 8.36 -5.56 -4.42
C ASN A 156 9.23 -5.71 -5.69
N LYS A 157 9.28 -4.67 -6.54
CA LYS A 157 10.15 -4.64 -7.71
C LYS A 157 11.63 -4.67 -7.31
N ALA A 158 12.03 -3.89 -6.30
CA ALA A 158 13.41 -3.86 -5.82
C ALA A 158 13.83 -5.22 -5.23
N ILE A 159 12.96 -5.85 -4.43
CA ILE A 159 13.19 -7.19 -3.88
C ILE A 159 13.33 -8.22 -5.01
N GLY A 160 12.44 -8.20 -6.00
CA GLY A 160 12.51 -9.10 -7.15
C GLY A 160 13.80 -8.90 -7.96
N THR A 161 14.21 -7.65 -8.14
CA THR A 161 15.46 -7.31 -8.84
C THR A 161 16.68 -7.81 -8.06
N ALA A 162 16.71 -7.62 -6.75
CA ALA A 162 17.80 -8.11 -5.90
C ALA A 162 17.92 -9.64 -5.95
N ARG A 163 16.79 -10.36 -5.90
CA ARG A 163 16.76 -11.83 -6.03
C ARG A 163 17.25 -12.31 -7.41
N HIS A 164 16.98 -11.55 -8.46
CA HIS A 164 17.44 -11.89 -9.81
C HIS A 164 18.96 -11.77 -9.95
N TYR A 165 19.56 -10.68 -9.45
CA TYR A 165 21.00 -10.45 -9.53
C TYR A 165 21.83 -11.19 -8.47
N ARG A 166 21.17 -11.65 -7.39
CA ARG A 166 21.78 -12.43 -6.30
C ARG A 166 20.89 -13.63 -5.97
N PRO A 167 20.89 -14.68 -6.81
CA PRO A 167 20.04 -15.86 -6.61
C PRO A 167 20.31 -16.58 -5.27
N GLU A 168 21.51 -16.42 -4.70
CA GLU A 168 21.87 -16.87 -3.36
C GLU A 168 21.03 -16.22 -2.23
N LEU A 169 20.39 -15.07 -2.48
CA LEU A 169 19.43 -14.45 -1.55
C LEU A 169 18.03 -15.08 -1.62
N GLY A 170 17.76 -15.93 -2.62
CA GLY A 170 16.50 -16.65 -2.80
C GLY A 170 16.50 -18.08 -2.25
N GLN A 171 17.66 -18.62 -1.89
CA GLN A 171 17.83 -19.99 -1.39
C GLN A 171 17.97 -20.01 0.14
N HIS A 172 16.85 -19.81 0.84
CA HIS A 172 16.72 -20.19 2.24
C HIS A 172 15.56 -21.18 2.35
N GLY A 173 15.87 -22.46 2.17
CA GLY A 173 14.92 -23.57 2.32
C GLY A 173 15.23 -24.75 1.39
N GLY A 174 15.73 -25.85 1.96
CA GLY A 174 15.70 -27.16 1.32
C GLY A 174 17.03 -27.68 0.76
N LYS A 175 17.98 -28.01 1.63
CA LYS A 175 18.74 -29.26 1.46
C LYS A 175 18.28 -30.21 2.57
N GLU A 176 17.16 -30.87 2.33
CA GLU A 176 16.87 -32.14 3.00
C GLU A 176 17.86 -33.16 2.42
N ASN A 177 18.71 -33.70 3.29
CA ASN A 177 19.60 -34.80 2.95
C ASN A 177 18.76 -36.01 2.56
N SER A 178 18.93 -36.50 1.33
CA SER A 178 18.66 -37.89 0.94
C SER A 178 19.99 -38.64 0.84
#